data_AF-A0A4Z2BCC0-F1
#
_entry.id   AF-A0A4Z2BCC0-F1
#
_cell.length_a   1.000
_cell.length_b   1.000
_cell.length_c   1.000
_cell.angle_alpha   90.00
_cell.angle_beta   90.00
_cell.angle_gamma   90.00
#
_symmetry.space_group_name_H-M   'P 1'
#
loop_
_entity.id
_entity.type
_entity.pdbx_description
1 polymer ?
#
loop_
_entity_poly.entity_id
_entity_poly.type
_entity_poly.pdbx_seq_one_letter_code
_entity_poly.pdbx_strand_id
1 'polypeptide(L)'
;MTNPPVQLQRNMEVSLPQSYCAFDFAALPQHLQDTFLKVPLEVEVWHKDANSRDQLIGQASIQLSRLLMSERSRFQTSVGQQGWRQTYQERIPVLKPQHPTEKVAELSFVATLEDLGFVKTREVILSDSLQNEHLGTTELPSNQAANRPPASTLDPTPVVPTAPVLPRDTLEYRTALELERWKEEQEDLFDDELRKKEVSCMQALAGELKKREKEREALFRKKATEYNTFEEQLRKTLLDLEKREKHLAEAELEAQRLQRELRAEHDLAQKELRAERDLFERELQESRRRLQQECEHRVALERDRVRLMEEERTRLLQQIADGESRYKQLEKEFQQYREQQNIKPEFRLQTEVNILSLEKVELERKLESTTKSKLHYKQQWGRALKELARFKQREQENAMMRLKKQQAELEALKLHSLATEQEQAVQQDRKELEDIRNDLNRLKQQEERLGPSSSRPAPASSRSDPAPSQHATRSADEHLSRLYEERDTLLRTGVYTH
;
A
#
# COMPACT_ATOMS: atom_id res chain seq x y z
N MET A 1 9.16 60.61 -10.45
CA MET A 1 8.71 59.29 -10.98
C MET A 1 9.88 58.69 -11.75
N THR A 2 9.92 57.36 -11.89
CA THR A 2 10.87 56.67 -12.76
C THR A 2 10.64 57.02 -14.22
N ASN A 3 11.73 57.12 -15.00
CA ASN A 3 11.69 57.58 -16.39
C ASN A 3 13.02 57.22 -17.10
N PRO A 4 13.00 56.76 -18.37
CA PRO A 4 11.83 56.44 -19.20
C PRO A 4 11.02 55.22 -18.70
N PRO A 5 9.80 55.01 -19.19
CA PRO A 5 9.07 53.75 -18.99
C PRO A 5 9.87 52.56 -19.52
N VAL A 6 9.74 51.39 -18.87
CA VAL A 6 10.45 50.16 -19.26
C VAL A 6 9.44 49.03 -19.49
N GLN A 7 9.69 48.23 -20.53
CA GLN A 7 8.86 47.06 -20.81
C GLN A 7 9.11 45.96 -19.77
N LEU A 8 8.06 45.57 -19.06
CA LEU A 8 8.06 44.45 -18.11
C LEU A 8 7.28 43.26 -18.71
N GLN A 9 7.76 42.04 -18.47
CA GLN A 9 7.12 40.80 -18.91
C GLN A 9 6.97 39.83 -17.73
N ARG A 10 6.10 38.82 -17.88
CA ARG A 10 5.84 37.84 -16.84
C ARG A 10 7.10 37.04 -16.52
N ASN A 11 7.41 36.88 -15.23
CA ASN A 11 8.61 36.23 -14.70
C ASN A 11 9.95 36.93 -15.07
N MET A 12 9.92 38.24 -15.38
CA MET A 12 11.12 39.05 -15.64
C MET A 12 11.38 40.05 -14.51
N GLU A 13 12.63 40.17 -14.06
CA GLU A 13 13.08 41.21 -13.11
C GLU A 13 13.77 42.35 -13.89
N VAL A 14 13.50 43.60 -13.53
CA VAL A 14 13.92 44.80 -14.29
C VAL A 14 14.34 45.91 -13.33
N SER A 15 15.52 46.49 -13.54
CA SER A 15 15.95 47.70 -12.83
C SER A 15 15.30 48.95 -13.43
N LEU A 16 14.64 49.76 -12.59
CA LEU A 16 13.94 50.96 -13.05
C LEU A 16 14.91 52.16 -13.18
N PRO A 17 14.91 52.90 -14.31
CA PRO A 17 15.72 54.10 -14.49
C PRO A 17 15.15 55.29 -13.71
N GLN A 18 16.03 56.18 -13.24
CA GLN A 18 15.67 57.35 -12.41
C GLN A 18 14.83 56.96 -11.17
N SER A 19 15.20 55.84 -10.53
CA SER A 19 14.52 55.25 -9.36
C SER A 19 15.07 55.72 -8.01
N TYR A 20 16.30 56.24 -7.97
CA TYR A 20 16.86 56.86 -6.77
C TYR A 20 16.33 58.29 -6.60
N CYS A 21 15.91 58.62 -5.39
CA CYS A 21 15.49 59.95 -4.97
C CYS A 21 15.93 60.17 -3.52
N ALA A 22 16.41 61.38 -3.20
CA ALA A 22 16.81 61.78 -1.85
C ALA A 22 15.92 62.95 -1.39
N PHE A 23 15.72 63.07 -0.08
CA PHE A 23 14.91 64.12 0.53
C PHE A 23 15.62 64.63 1.79
N ASP A 24 16.19 65.83 1.71
CA ASP A 24 16.80 66.51 2.85
C ASP A 24 15.73 67.34 3.58
N PHE A 25 15.56 67.13 4.89
CA PHE A 25 14.57 67.84 5.70
C PHE A 25 15.00 67.93 7.18
N ALA A 26 14.45 68.92 7.88
CA ALA A 26 14.60 69.08 9.33
C ALA A 26 13.33 68.62 10.05
N ALA A 27 13.43 67.67 10.97
CA ALA A 27 12.32 67.19 11.79
C ALA A 27 12.78 66.83 13.21
N LEU A 28 11.87 66.87 14.19
CA LEU A 28 12.11 66.26 15.50
C LEU A 28 12.10 64.72 15.35
N PRO A 29 13.03 63.98 15.98
CA PRO A 29 13.08 62.51 15.86
C PRO A 29 11.76 61.82 16.23
N GLN A 30 11.04 62.33 17.22
CA GLN A 30 9.72 61.84 17.60
C GLN A 30 8.66 62.03 16.50
N HIS A 31 8.66 63.18 15.79
CA HIS A 31 7.74 63.43 14.69
C HIS A 31 8.05 62.53 13.47
N LEU A 32 9.33 62.30 13.20
CA LEU A 32 9.77 61.38 12.15
C LEU A 32 9.32 59.94 12.46
N GLN A 33 9.53 59.50 13.71
CA GLN A 33 9.09 58.19 14.18
C GLN A 33 7.56 58.02 14.09
N ASP A 34 6.80 58.99 14.59
CA ASP A 34 5.34 58.98 14.51
C ASP A 34 4.82 58.93 13.07
N THR A 35 5.41 59.71 12.17
CA THR A 35 5.04 59.73 10.75
C THR A 35 5.35 58.40 10.07
N PHE A 36 6.56 57.86 10.26
CA PHE A 36 6.98 56.57 9.66
C PHE A 36 6.20 55.36 10.21
N LEU A 37 5.60 55.48 11.40
CA LEU A 37 4.67 54.48 11.96
C LEU A 37 3.25 54.64 11.40
N LYS A 38 2.74 55.87 11.29
CA LYS A 38 1.32 56.15 10.98
C LYS A 38 1.02 56.26 9.48
N VAL A 39 2.00 56.62 8.66
CA VAL A 39 1.83 56.92 7.23
C VAL A 39 2.78 56.05 6.41
N PRO A 40 2.28 55.05 5.66
CA PRO A 40 3.09 54.33 4.69
C PRO A 40 3.38 55.19 3.47
N LEU A 41 4.50 54.89 2.79
CA LEU A 41 4.82 55.45 1.48
C LEU A 41 4.17 54.59 0.39
N GLU A 42 3.15 55.12 -0.27
CA GLU A 42 2.45 54.45 -1.36
C GLU A 42 3.17 54.65 -2.71
N VAL A 43 3.43 53.54 -3.41
CA VAL A 43 4.10 53.52 -4.72
C VAL A 43 3.14 52.96 -5.77
N GLU A 44 2.75 53.81 -6.71
CA GLU A 44 1.87 53.46 -7.83
C GLU A 44 2.65 52.95 -9.06
N VAL A 45 2.19 51.83 -9.63
CA VAL A 45 2.71 51.26 -10.87
C VAL A 45 1.77 51.60 -12.02
N TRP A 46 2.19 52.54 -12.87
CA TRP A 46 1.46 52.99 -14.04
C TRP A 46 2.00 52.34 -15.32
N HIS A 47 1.12 51.77 -16.12
CA HIS A 47 1.40 51.44 -17.52
C HIS A 47 1.30 52.72 -18.36
N LYS A 48 2.34 52.98 -19.16
CA LYS A 48 2.37 54.07 -20.14
C LYS A 48 2.49 53.50 -21.54
N ASP A 49 1.71 54.04 -22.45
CA ASP A 49 1.74 53.76 -23.89
C ASP A 49 1.68 55.11 -24.64
N ALA A 50 2.28 55.18 -25.82
CA ALA A 50 2.39 56.43 -26.59
C ALA A 50 1.05 56.87 -27.22
N ASN A 51 0.09 55.95 -27.37
CA ASN A 51 -1.16 56.17 -28.11
C ASN A 51 -2.43 56.14 -27.23
N SER A 52 -2.29 55.93 -25.92
CA SER A 52 -3.41 55.83 -24.99
C SER A 52 -3.14 56.58 -23.67
N ARG A 53 -4.06 56.51 -22.70
CA ARG A 53 -3.91 57.19 -21.41
C ARG A 53 -3.20 56.27 -20.42
N ASP A 54 -2.31 56.84 -19.61
CA ASP A 54 -1.67 56.15 -18.48
C ASP A 54 -2.70 55.38 -17.64
N GLN A 55 -2.42 54.10 -17.37
CA GLN A 55 -3.32 53.21 -16.62
C GLN A 55 -2.65 52.73 -15.33
N LEU A 56 -3.29 52.94 -14.18
CA LEU A 56 -2.86 52.38 -12.90
C LEU A 56 -3.05 50.86 -12.92
N ILE A 57 -1.94 50.12 -12.81
CA ILE A 57 -1.91 48.65 -12.79
C ILE A 57 -1.98 48.11 -11.36
N GLY A 58 -1.33 48.81 -10.42
CA GLY A 58 -1.30 48.40 -9.02
C GLY A 58 -0.57 49.39 -8.13
N GLN A 59 -0.64 49.13 -6.82
CA GLN A 59 -0.09 49.97 -5.76
C GLN A 59 0.65 49.09 -4.76
N ALA A 60 1.72 49.61 -4.17
CA ALA A 60 2.52 48.93 -3.15
C ALA A 60 2.80 49.86 -1.96
N SER A 61 2.56 49.37 -0.75
CA SER A 61 2.62 50.14 0.49
C SER A 61 3.92 49.86 1.24
N ILE A 62 4.78 50.88 1.39
CA ILE A 62 6.09 50.78 2.07
C ILE A 62 5.98 51.33 3.50
N GLN A 63 6.10 50.46 4.50
CA GLN A 63 6.11 50.86 5.90
C GLN A 63 7.51 51.37 6.31
N LEU A 64 7.71 52.69 6.28
CA LEU A 64 9.01 53.33 6.54
C LEU A 64 9.55 53.12 7.97
N SER A 65 8.71 52.81 8.97
CA SER A 65 9.19 52.53 10.35
C SER A 65 10.19 51.37 10.45
N ARG A 66 10.22 50.47 9.46
CA ARG A 66 11.23 49.39 9.39
C ARG A 66 12.66 49.91 9.25
N LEU A 67 12.87 51.11 8.69
CA LEU A 67 14.17 51.80 8.70
C LEU A 67 14.65 52.07 10.11
N LEU A 68 13.76 52.53 10.99
CA LEU A 68 14.08 52.90 12.38
C LEU A 68 14.47 51.69 13.21
N MET A 69 14.00 50.49 12.83
CA MET A 69 14.34 49.20 13.42
C MET A 69 15.58 48.54 12.81
N SER A 70 16.14 49.11 11.72
CA SER A 70 17.31 48.56 11.02
C SER A 70 18.63 48.95 11.71
N GLU A 71 19.72 48.23 11.45
CA GLU A 71 21.00 48.47 12.11
C GLU A 71 21.51 49.91 11.87
N ARG A 72 21.89 50.60 12.96
CA ARG A 72 22.31 52.00 12.94
C ARG A 72 23.84 52.11 12.88
N SER A 73 24.36 52.21 11.67
CA SER A 73 25.80 52.37 11.39
C SER A 73 26.26 53.82 11.55
N ARG A 74 27.52 54.05 11.93
CA ARG A 74 28.15 55.38 11.83
C ARG A 74 28.67 55.59 10.40
N PHE A 75 28.48 56.78 9.87
CA PHE A 75 29.09 57.19 8.60
C PHE A 75 29.63 58.62 8.69
N GLN A 76 30.38 59.03 7.67
CA GLN A 76 30.91 60.38 7.53
C GLN A 76 30.52 60.92 6.15
N THR A 77 30.03 62.14 6.08
CA THR A 77 29.72 62.81 4.80
C THR A 77 31.01 63.27 4.10
N SER A 78 30.92 63.62 2.82
CA SER A 78 32.01 64.26 2.07
C SER A 78 32.48 65.59 2.68
N VAL A 79 31.65 66.23 3.52
CA VAL A 79 31.96 67.47 4.27
C VAL A 79 32.60 67.15 5.63
N GLY A 80 32.88 65.88 5.93
CA GLY A 80 33.53 65.44 7.16
C GLY A 80 32.61 65.34 8.39
N GLN A 81 31.33 65.70 8.27
CA GLN A 81 30.35 65.59 9.35
C GLN A 81 30.04 64.11 9.64
N GLN A 82 30.13 63.71 10.91
CA GLN A 82 29.71 62.37 11.34
C GLN A 82 28.19 62.33 11.50
N GLY A 83 27.57 61.24 11.03
CA GLY A 83 26.15 60.97 11.15
C GLY A 83 25.88 59.49 11.36
N TRP A 84 24.60 59.14 11.47
CA TRP A 84 24.15 57.76 11.57
C TRP A 84 23.30 57.37 10.36
N ARG A 85 23.60 56.20 9.76
CA ARG A 85 22.89 55.67 8.61
C ARG A 85 22.18 54.37 8.98
N GLN A 86 20.89 54.28 8.67
CA GLN A 86 20.09 53.06 8.69
C GLN A 86 19.63 52.76 7.26
N THR A 87 19.79 51.53 6.78
CA THR A 87 19.37 51.11 5.44
C THR A 87 18.49 49.87 5.56
N TYR A 88 17.39 49.86 4.82
CA TYR A 88 16.42 48.76 4.77
C TYR A 88 16.14 48.36 3.32
N GLN A 89 16.00 47.06 3.07
CA GLN A 89 15.70 46.50 1.75
C GLN A 89 14.63 45.41 1.89
N GLU A 90 13.62 45.44 1.02
CA GLU A 90 12.54 44.45 0.99
C GLU A 90 12.03 44.23 -0.45
N ARG A 91 11.39 43.08 -0.68
CA ARG A 91 10.51 42.84 -1.84
C ARG A 91 9.06 42.73 -1.36
N ILE A 92 8.21 43.67 -1.78
CA ILE A 92 6.80 43.75 -1.40
C ILE A 92 5.87 43.49 -2.61
N PRO A 93 4.65 42.95 -2.41
CA PRO A 93 3.71 42.76 -3.50
C PRO A 93 3.14 44.09 -3.99
N VAL A 94 2.98 44.22 -5.31
CA VAL A 94 2.14 45.25 -5.93
C VAL A 94 0.74 44.65 -6.13
N LEU A 95 -0.29 45.33 -5.62
CA LEU A 95 -1.68 44.84 -5.55
C LEU A 95 -2.61 45.69 -6.43
N LYS A 96 -3.68 45.11 -6.98
CA LYS A 96 -4.65 45.90 -7.76
C LYS A 96 -5.51 46.81 -6.86
N PRO A 97 -5.80 48.07 -7.24
CA PRO A 97 -6.60 48.98 -6.41
C PRO A 97 -8.04 48.48 -6.16
N GLN A 98 -8.63 47.80 -7.15
CA GLN A 98 -10.00 47.26 -7.06
C GLN A 98 -10.04 45.89 -6.37
N HIS A 99 -8.92 45.17 -6.34
CA HIS A 99 -8.80 43.80 -5.82
C HIS A 99 -7.49 43.66 -5.02
N PRO A 100 -7.45 44.15 -3.76
CA PRO A 100 -6.22 44.18 -2.95
C PRO A 100 -5.69 42.78 -2.53
N THR A 101 -6.37 41.71 -2.90
CA THR A 101 -5.86 40.32 -2.79
C THR A 101 -5.16 39.83 -4.06
N GLU A 102 -5.26 40.54 -5.19
CA GLU A 102 -4.65 40.16 -6.46
C GLU A 102 -3.30 40.87 -6.66
N LYS A 103 -2.22 40.07 -6.57
CA LYS A 103 -0.84 40.51 -6.80
C LYS A 103 -0.53 40.57 -8.30
N VAL A 104 -0.11 41.74 -8.79
CA VAL A 104 0.28 41.97 -10.18
C VAL A 104 1.79 41.97 -10.42
N ALA A 105 2.59 42.33 -9.42
CA ALA A 105 4.05 42.34 -9.48
C ALA A 105 4.69 42.23 -8.08
N GLU A 106 6.02 42.27 -8.03
CA GLU A 106 6.78 42.59 -6.81
C GLU A 106 7.58 43.88 -7.05
N LEU A 107 7.69 44.71 -6.01
CA LEU A 107 8.57 45.87 -5.96
C LEU A 107 9.73 45.55 -5.01
N SER A 108 10.94 45.48 -5.55
CA SER A 108 12.18 45.50 -4.76
C SER A 108 12.58 46.96 -4.55
N PHE A 109 12.80 47.37 -3.30
CA PHE A 109 13.28 48.71 -2.98
C PHE A 109 14.40 48.66 -1.94
N VAL A 110 15.25 49.70 -1.98
CA VAL A 110 16.20 50.02 -0.91
C VAL A 110 15.87 51.42 -0.44
N ALA A 111 15.67 51.59 0.87
CA ALA A 111 15.51 52.90 1.49
C ALA A 111 16.65 53.11 2.50
N THR A 112 17.08 54.37 2.65
CA THR A 112 18.15 54.76 3.57
C THR A 112 17.73 56.03 4.30
N LEU A 113 17.93 56.05 5.61
CA LEU A 113 17.75 57.21 6.47
C LEU A 113 19.12 57.65 6.99
N GLU A 114 19.42 58.95 6.86
CA GLU A 114 20.66 59.57 7.35
C GLU A 114 20.34 60.64 8.39
N ASP A 115 20.72 60.36 9.63
CA ASP A 115 20.64 61.28 10.75
C ASP A 115 21.98 62.05 10.86
N LEU A 116 21.95 63.31 10.43
CA LEU A 116 23.08 64.23 10.47
C LEU A 116 23.22 64.97 11.82
N GLY A 117 22.35 64.68 12.80
CA GLY A 117 22.31 65.32 14.11
C GLY A 117 21.56 66.66 14.13
N PHE A 118 21.79 67.46 15.18
CA PHE A 118 21.09 68.73 15.38
C PHE A 118 21.44 69.76 14.30
N VAL A 119 20.40 70.32 13.68
CA VAL A 119 20.51 71.39 12.67
C VAL A 119 21.16 72.62 13.29
N LYS A 120 22.28 73.08 12.71
CA LYS A 120 22.94 74.31 13.14
C LYS A 120 22.16 75.51 12.60
N THR A 121 21.74 76.41 13.48
CA THR A 121 20.87 77.56 13.14
C THR A 121 21.45 78.51 12.08
N ARG A 122 22.76 78.47 11.81
CA ARG A 122 23.42 79.24 10.74
C ARG A 122 23.15 78.70 9.33
N GLU A 123 22.86 77.41 9.18
CA GLU A 123 22.73 76.77 7.86
C GLU A 123 21.31 76.91 7.29
N VAL A 124 20.29 77.06 8.13
CA VAL A 124 18.87 77.24 7.73
C VAL A 124 18.59 78.60 7.06
N ILE A 125 19.45 79.60 7.29
CA ILE A 125 19.32 80.96 6.75
C ILE A 125 20.14 81.13 5.45
N LEU A 126 21.03 80.19 5.11
CA LEU A 126 21.99 80.32 4.01
C LEU A 126 21.62 79.53 2.74
N SER A 127 20.32 79.46 2.43
CA SER A 127 19.80 78.97 1.14
C SER A 127 19.06 80.04 0.33
N ASP A 128 18.88 81.25 0.87
CA ASP A 128 18.31 82.40 0.17
C ASP A 128 19.11 83.68 0.50
N SER A 129 19.33 84.53 -0.51
CA SER A 129 19.91 85.89 -0.40
C SER A 129 21.34 86.03 0.14
N LEU A 130 22.35 85.90 -0.75
CA LEU A 130 23.66 86.55 -0.60
C LEU A 130 23.85 87.62 -1.69
N GLN A 131 23.51 88.87 -1.36
CA GLN A 131 23.80 90.04 -2.21
C GLN A 131 23.80 91.34 -1.39
N ASN A 132 24.88 92.14 -1.54
CA ASN A 132 25.08 93.50 -1.00
C ASN A 132 25.07 93.63 0.54
N GLU A 133 25.67 94.64 1.20
CA GLU A 133 26.76 95.61 0.93
C GLU A 133 27.37 95.88 2.33
N HIS A 134 28.70 95.82 2.53
CA HIS A 134 29.67 96.94 2.47
C HIS A 134 29.64 97.95 3.64
N LEU A 135 30.69 98.78 3.75
CA LEU A 135 31.14 99.39 5.02
C LEU A 135 30.33 100.62 5.47
N GLY A 136 30.34 100.89 6.78
CA GLY A 136 29.69 102.04 7.41
C GLY A 136 30.40 102.56 8.67
N THR A 137 31.71 102.82 8.58
CA THR A 137 32.49 103.46 9.67
C THR A 137 32.31 104.97 9.61
N THR A 138 31.91 105.61 10.72
CA THR A 138 31.82 107.08 10.82
C THR A 138 32.51 107.58 12.09
N GLU A 139 33.58 108.33 11.91
CA GLU A 139 34.35 108.99 12.98
C GLU A 139 33.75 110.36 13.36
N LEU A 140 34.23 110.94 14.46
CA LEU A 140 34.03 112.36 14.76
C LEU A 140 35.02 113.21 13.94
N PRO A 141 34.62 114.41 13.48
CA PRO A 141 35.53 115.51 13.24
C PRO A 141 35.33 116.65 14.27
N SER A 142 36.43 117.12 14.85
CA SER A 142 36.49 118.35 15.64
C SER A 142 36.68 119.58 14.76
N ASN A 143 36.23 120.75 15.26
CA ASN A 143 36.80 122.11 15.11
C ASN A 143 35.82 123.18 14.60
N GLN A 144 35.68 124.24 15.40
CA GLN A 144 36.14 125.58 14.98
C GLN A 144 36.29 126.55 16.16
N ALA A 145 37.30 127.41 16.07
CA ALA A 145 37.40 128.70 16.77
C ALA A 145 36.93 129.81 15.79
N ALA A 146 36.91 131.11 16.08
CA ALA A 146 37.39 131.91 17.21
C ALA A 146 36.57 133.23 17.25
N ASN A 147 36.89 134.15 18.18
CA ASN A 147 37.26 135.55 17.82
C ASN A 147 37.70 136.40 19.03
N ARG A 148 38.34 137.55 18.77
CA ARG A 148 38.92 138.51 19.72
C ARG A 148 38.42 139.96 19.41
N PRO A 149 38.74 141.00 20.22
CA PRO A 149 38.10 142.33 20.17
C PRO A 149 38.80 143.32 19.20
N PRO A 150 38.40 144.62 19.19
CA PRO A 150 39.18 145.62 19.95
C PRO A 150 38.31 146.71 20.66
N ALA A 151 38.87 147.89 20.94
CA ALA A 151 38.35 148.93 21.87
C ALA A 151 38.41 150.38 21.28
N SER A 152 38.47 151.41 22.16
CA SER A 152 38.65 152.87 21.89
C SER A 152 37.36 153.65 21.52
N THR A 153 37.15 154.96 21.78
CA THR A 153 37.82 156.09 22.52
C THR A 153 36.76 157.25 22.68
N LEU A 154 36.91 158.39 23.39
CA LEU A 154 37.85 159.53 23.23
C LEU A 154 37.73 160.59 24.38
N ASP A 155 38.72 161.50 24.38
CA ASP A 155 38.92 162.80 25.08
C ASP A 155 37.80 163.88 24.83
N PRO A 156 37.75 165.10 25.47
CA PRO A 156 38.90 166.01 25.69
C PRO A 156 38.99 166.89 26.97
N THR A 157 40.13 167.58 27.06
CA THR A 157 40.60 168.64 27.98
C THR A 157 40.02 170.06 27.61
N PRO A 158 40.35 171.22 28.23
CA PRO A 158 41.45 171.53 29.19
C PRO A 158 41.15 172.58 30.32
N VAL A 159 42.24 173.06 30.93
CA VAL A 159 42.46 174.30 31.74
C VAL A 159 42.68 174.11 33.26
N VAL A 160 43.70 174.83 33.74
CA VAL A 160 44.34 174.86 35.07
C VAL A 160 44.31 176.35 35.49
N PRO A 161 43.96 176.76 36.74
CA PRO A 161 45.02 176.84 37.78
C PRO A 161 44.63 176.79 39.27
N THR A 162 45.71 176.64 40.07
CA THR A 162 45.91 177.07 41.47
C THR A 162 45.28 176.30 42.63
N ALA A 163 46.13 176.05 43.62
CA ALA A 163 45.84 175.67 45.02
C ALA A 163 45.41 176.94 45.83
N PRO A 164 45.10 176.90 47.16
CA PRO A 164 45.45 175.87 48.15
C PRO A 164 44.40 175.62 49.27
N VAL A 165 44.88 175.13 50.42
CA VAL A 165 44.27 175.03 51.78
C VAL A 165 43.53 173.73 52.09
N LEU A 166 43.96 173.07 53.18
CA LEU A 166 43.18 172.04 53.87
C LEU A 166 42.14 172.70 54.79
N PRO A 167 40.86 172.33 54.70
CA PRO A 167 39.89 172.50 55.76
C PRO A 167 39.62 171.13 56.41
N ARG A 168 40.58 170.60 57.17
CA ARG A 168 40.48 169.26 57.81
C ARG A 168 39.49 169.21 58.99
N ASP A 169 38.61 170.21 59.06
CA ASP A 169 37.67 170.48 60.16
C ASP A 169 36.39 171.21 59.70
N THR A 170 36.08 171.24 58.39
CA THR A 170 34.74 171.63 57.91
C THR A 170 33.74 170.50 58.14
N LEU A 171 32.45 170.87 58.31
CA LEU A 171 31.36 169.93 58.50
C LEU A 171 31.29 168.88 57.37
N GLU A 172 31.50 169.32 56.14
CA GLU A 172 31.54 168.49 54.93
C GLU A 172 32.59 167.37 55.02
N TYR A 173 33.77 167.63 55.59
CA TYR A 173 34.81 166.60 55.77
C TYR A 173 34.39 165.56 56.81
N ARG A 174 33.65 165.96 57.85
CA ARG A 174 33.11 165.02 58.86
C ARG A 174 32.02 164.15 58.25
N THR A 175 31.07 164.74 57.52
CA THR A 175 30.03 163.98 56.79
C THR A 175 30.61 163.09 55.69
N ALA A 176 31.69 163.50 55.01
CA ALA A 176 32.40 162.65 54.06
C ALA A 176 33.06 161.45 54.75
N LEU A 177 33.68 161.64 55.93
CA LEU A 177 34.26 160.55 56.73
C LEU A 177 33.18 159.61 57.32
N GLU A 178 32.01 160.15 57.67
CA GLU A 178 30.85 159.37 58.10
C GLU A 178 30.27 158.54 56.96
N LEU A 179 30.21 159.08 55.74
CA LEU A 179 29.82 158.34 54.52
C LEU A 179 30.88 157.34 54.08
N GLU A 180 32.17 157.62 54.28
CA GLU A 180 33.28 156.70 54.03
C GLU A 180 33.19 155.48 54.96
N ARG A 181 33.00 155.71 56.28
CA ARG A 181 32.74 154.64 57.25
C ARG A 181 31.46 153.86 56.96
N TRP A 182 30.36 154.55 56.63
CA TRP A 182 29.12 153.86 56.25
C TRP A 182 29.32 153.01 54.99
N LYS A 183 30.11 153.48 54.02
CA LYS A 183 30.47 152.71 52.83
C LYS A 183 31.34 151.50 53.19
N GLU A 184 32.33 151.64 54.07
CA GLU A 184 33.11 150.52 54.62
C GLU A 184 32.17 149.49 55.30
N GLU A 185 31.27 149.95 56.17
CA GLU A 185 30.26 149.11 56.84
C GLU A 185 29.30 148.39 55.85
N GLN A 186 28.89 149.05 54.76
CA GLN A 186 28.07 148.41 53.72
C GLN A 186 28.88 147.45 52.83
N GLU A 187 30.15 147.75 52.55
CA GLU A 187 31.04 146.86 51.79
C GLU A 187 31.37 145.60 52.59
N ASP A 188 31.69 145.70 53.89
CA ASP A 188 31.85 144.55 54.79
C ASP A 188 30.57 143.68 54.86
N LEU A 189 29.39 144.29 54.99
CA LEU A 189 28.10 143.58 54.98
C LEU A 189 27.83 142.88 53.65
N PHE A 190 28.16 143.51 52.52
CA PHE A 190 28.01 142.91 51.19
C PHE A 190 28.99 141.74 50.99
N ASP A 191 30.24 141.90 51.42
CA ASP A 191 31.28 140.87 51.31
C ASP A 191 30.94 139.65 52.20
N ASP A 192 30.43 139.86 53.41
CA ASP A 192 29.95 138.76 54.27
C ASP A 192 28.67 138.10 53.74
N GLU A 193 27.75 138.85 53.12
CA GLU A 193 26.65 138.25 52.37
C GLU A 193 27.13 137.42 51.17
N LEU A 194 28.14 137.89 50.43
CA LEU A 194 28.71 137.19 49.29
C LEU A 194 29.42 135.91 49.73
N ARG A 195 30.34 136.00 50.69
CA ARG A 195 31.03 134.84 51.31
C ARG A 195 30.02 133.81 51.83
N LYS A 196 28.94 134.25 52.47
CA LYS A 196 27.86 133.38 52.96
C LYS A 196 27.09 132.69 51.82
N LYS A 197 26.83 133.39 50.70
CA LYS A 197 26.21 132.82 49.49
C LYS A 197 27.14 131.82 48.79
N GLU A 198 28.43 132.14 48.66
CA GLU A 198 29.47 131.26 48.10
C GLU A 198 29.63 129.98 48.94
N VAL A 199 29.81 130.11 50.26
CA VAL A 199 29.91 128.97 51.18
C VAL A 199 28.65 128.10 51.13
N SER A 200 27.45 128.70 51.09
CA SER A 200 26.19 127.97 50.93
C SER A 200 26.12 127.21 49.60
N CYS A 201 26.51 127.85 48.49
CA CYS A 201 26.55 127.24 47.16
C CYS A 201 27.56 126.06 47.10
N MET A 202 28.76 126.26 47.64
CA MET A 202 29.79 125.22 47.71
C MET A 202 29.39 124.06 48.62
N GLN A 203 28.70 124.32 49.73
CA GLN A 203 28.12 123.28 50.60
C GLN A 203 27.02 122.49 49.89
N ALA A 204 26.14 123.15 49.14
CA ALA A 204 25.10 122.49 48.35
C ALA A 204 25.70 121.59 47.26
N LEU A 205 26.67 122.12 46.48
CA LEU A 205 27.38 121.36 45.44
C LEU A 205 28.15 120.16 46.04
N ALA A 206 28.85 120.34 47.16
CA ALA A 206 29.51 119.25 47.86
C ALA A 206 28.51 118.20 48.40
N GLY A 207 27.31 118.63 48.78
CA GLY A 207 26.19 117.74 49.14
C GLY A 207 25.70 116.91 47.96
N GLU A 208 25.46 117.53 46.81
CA GLU A 208 25.07 116.82 45.58
C GLU A 208 26.13 115.84 45.09
N LEU A 209 27.41 116.22 45.10
CA LEU A 209 28.50 115.34 44.71
C LEU A 209 28.58 114.11 45.62
N LYS A 210 28.51 114.30 46.95
CA LYS A 210 28.45 113.20 47.93
C LYS A 210 27.20 112.33 47.78
N LYS A 211 26.07 112.90 47.33
CA LYS A 211 24.85 112.14 47.02
C LYS A 211 25.05 111.26 45.77
N ARG A 212 25.49 111.84 44.64
CA ARG A 212 25.77 111.09 43.41
C ARG A 212 26.90 110.07 43.56
N GLU A 213 27.84 110.30 44.47
CA GLU A 213 28.86 109.32 44.85
C GLU A 213 28.24 108.11 45.55
N LYS A 214 27.46 108.31 46.61
CA LYS A 214 26.74 107.24 47.31
C LYS A 214 25.78 106.47 46.38
N GLU A 215 25.11 107.16 45.45
CA GLU A 215 24.24 106.54 44.44
C GLU A 215 25.04 105.65 43.47
N ARG A 216 26.18 106.11 42.96
CA ARG A 216 27.10 105.29 42.14
C ARG A 216 27.64 104.09 42.94
N GLU A 217 28.12 104.30 44.17
CA GLU A 217 28.58 103.21 45.03
C GLU A 217 27.46 102.18 45.33
N ALA A 218 26.21 102.62 45.48
CA ALA A 218 25.09 101.72 45.72
C ALA A 218 24.79 100.86 44.48
N LEU A 219 24.85 101.45 43.28
CA LEU A 219 24.73 100.71 42.02
C LEU A 219 25.89 99.73 41.82
N PHE A 220 27.14 100.14 42.08
CA PHE A 220 28.29 99.24 42.02
C PHE A 220 28.23 98.11 43.06
N ARG A 221 27.84 98.40 44.30
CA ARG A 221 27.62 97.36 45.33
C ARG A 221 26.54 96.37 44.91
N LYS A 222 25.39 96.85 44.38
CA LYS A 222 24.33 95.98 43.86
C LYS A 222 24.84 95.09 42.73
N LYS A 223 25.59 95.66 41.76
CA LYS A 223 26.16 94.90 40.66
C LYS A 223 27.20 93.88 41.13
N ALA A 224 28.05 94.21 42.09
CA ALA A 224 28.99 93.26 42.69
C ALA A 224 28.25 92.08 43.36
N THR A 225 27.16 92.33 44.12
CA THR A 225 26.36 91.24 44.69
C THR A 225 25.65 90.39 43.63
N GLU A 226 25.11 91.01 42.57
CA GLU A 226 24.52 90.28 41.43
C GLU A 226 25.58 89.37 40.78
N TYR A 227 26.75 89.91 40.44
CA TYR A 227 27.85 89.13 39.83
C TYR A 227 28.34 87.99 40.73
N ASN A 228 28.53 88.22 42.04
CA ASN A 228 28.91 87.16 42.96
C ASN A 228 27.88 86.01 42.98
N THR A 229 26.57 86.32 43.02
CA THR A 229 25.55 85.26 43.00
C THR A 229 25.51 84.50 41.67
N PHE A 230 25.78 85.14 40.53
CA PHE A 230 25.95 84.43 39.25
C PHE A 230 27.22 83.58 39.21
N GLU A 231 28.33 84.06 39.79
CA GLU A 231 29.60 83.33 39.87
C GLU A 231 29.48 82.07 40.75
N GLU A 232 28.79 82.17 41.90
CA GLU A 232 28.46 81.03 42.76
C GLU A 232 27.56 80.02 42.05
N GLN A 233 26.54 80.48 41.31
CA GLN A 233 25.68 79.62 40.50
C GLN A 233 26.46 78.89 39.41
N LEU A 234 27.37 79.59 38.70
CA LEU A 234 28.22 79.00 37.67
C LEU A 234 29.22 77.98 38.25
N ARG A 235 29.86 78.28 39.39
CA ARG A 235 30.71 77.31 40.10
C ARG A 235 29.92 76.05 40.48
N LYS A 236 28.69 76.22 40.97
CA LYS A 236 27.83 75.08 41.32
C LYS A 236 27.43 74.26 40.10
N THR A 237 26.99 74.88 39.00
CA THR A 237 26.59 74.14 37.81
C THR A 237 27.77 73.41 37.15
N LEU A 238 28.97 73.99 37.15
CA LEU A 238 30.19 73.31 36.71
C LEU A 238 30.48 72.06 37.56
N LEU A 239 30.51 72.18 38.89
CA LEU A 239 30.74 71.03 39.79
C LEU A 239 29.66 69.96 39.67
N ASP A 240 28.40 70.34 39.42
CA ASP A 240 27.32 69.38 39.21
C ASP A 240 27.32 68.80 37.78
N LEU A 241 27.97 69.43 36.79
CA LEU A 241 28.22 68.86 35.47
C LEU A 241 29.39 67.86 35.52
N GLU A 242 30.53 68.21 36.13
CA GLU A 242 31.68 67.31 36.29
C GLU A 242 31.31 65.98 36.98
N LYS A 243 30.42 66.02 37.98
CA LYS A 243 29.92 64.81 38.65
C LYS A 243 29.09 63.94 37.71
N ARG A 244 28.25 64.55 36.87
CA ARG A 244 27.43 63.83 35.87
C ARG A 244 28.31 63.25 34.78
N GLU A 245 29.32 63.98 34.31
CA GLU A 245 30.28 63.51 33.31
C GLU A 245 31.06 62.28 33.81
N LYS A 246 31.59 62.33 35.04
CA LYS A 246 32.27 61.19 35.67
C LYS A 246 31.35 59.97 35.80
N HIS A 247 30.13 60.17 36.29
CA HIS A 247 29.16 59.08 36.43
C HIS A 247 28.68 58.50 35.08
N LEU A 248 28.55 59.33 34.05
CA LEU A 248 28.26 58.87 32.68
C LEU A 248 29.42 58.07 32.10
N ALA A 249 30.67 58.52 32.29
CA ALA A 249 31.86 57.78 31.84
C ALA A 249 32.03 56.42 32.54
N GLU A 250 31.72 56.35 33.84
CA GLU A 250 31.64 55.10 34.60
C GLU A 250 30.56 54.16 34.02
N ALA A 251 29.33 54.66 33.85
CA ALA A 251 28.22 53.89 33.29
C ALA A 251 28.44 53.45 31.84
N GLU A 252 29.10 54.27 31.01
CA GLU A 252 29.49 53.90 29.64
C GLU A 252 30.53 52.77 29.64
N LEU A 253 31.50 52.81 30.56
CA LEU A 253 32.52 51.76 30.67
C LEU A 253 31.91 50.43 31.14
N GLU A 254 30.98 50.47 32.09
CA GLU A 254 30.20 49.30 32.53
C GLU A 254 29.29 48.76 31.42
N ALA A 255 28.56 49.63 30.71
CA ALA A 255 27.71 49.22 29.59
C ALA A 255 28.53 48.57 28.45
N GLN A 256 29.70 49.14 28.12
CA GLN A 256 30.61 48.52 27.15
C GLN A 256 31.19 47.19 27.65
N ARG A 257 31.42 47.04 28.98
CA ARG A 257 31.88 45.78 29.58
C ARG A 257 30.81 44.70 29.43
N LEU A 258 29.58 44.97 29.88
CA LEU A 258 28.45 44.06 29.76
C LEU A 258 28.18 43.70 28.29
N GLN A 259 28.30 44.66 27.37
CA GLN A 259 28.17 44.40 25.92
C GLN A 259 29.30 43.51 25.36
N ARG A 260 30.51 43.54 25.93
CA ARG A 260 31.61 42.64 25.57
C ARG A 260 31.40 41.23 26.15
N GLU A 261 30.95 41.14 27.41
CA GLU A 261 30.65 39.88 28.09
C GLU A 261 29.49 39.15 27.39
N LEU A 262 28.35 39.81 27.15
CA LEU A 262 27.19 39.24 26.44
C LEU A 262 27.52 38.78 25.00
N ARG A 263 28.40 39.50 24.29
CA ARG A 263 28.89 39.07 22.97
C ARG A 263 29.74 37.80 23.07
N ALA A 264 30.63 37.72 24.05
CA ALA A 264 31.46 36.53 24.27
C ALA A 264 30.62 35.31 24.66
N GLU A 265 29.62 35.48 25.53
CA GLU A 265 28.64 34.44 25.88
C GLU A 265 27.86 33.97 24.66
N HIS A 266 27.37 34.89 23.82
CA HIS A 266 26.67 34.52 22.59
C HIS A 266 27.57 33.77 21.59
N ASP A 267 28.83 34.22 21.41
CA ASP A 267 29.82 33.55 20.57
C ASP A 267 30.20 32.16 21.10
N LEU A 268 30.21 31.95 22.42
CA LEU A 268 30.44 30.65 23.05
C LEU A 268 29.23 29.72 22.85
N ALA A 269 28.02 30.17 23.20
CA ALA A 269 26.79 29.40 23.01
C ALA A 269 26.57 29.01 21.53
N GLN A 270 26.91 29.89 20.58
CA GLN A 270 26.90 29.54 19.16
C GLN A 270 27.96 28.51 18.76
N LYS A 271 29.12 28.46 19.43
CA LYS A 271 30.18 27.44 19.16
C LYS A 271 29.80 26.10 19.77
N GLU A 272 29.23 26.11 20.97
CA GLU A 272 28.70 24.93 21.67
C GLU A 272 27.57 24.30 20.85
N LEU A 273 26.55 25.06 20.46
CA LEU A 273 25.45 24.56 19.63
C LEU A 273 25.91 24.05 18.25
N ARG A 274 26.98 24.64 17.67
CA ARG A 274 27.62 24.09 16.46
C ARG A 274 28.29 22.76 16.75
N ALA A 275 29.07 22.65 17.82
CA ALA A 275 29.77 21.43 18.22
C ALA A 275 28.80 20.28 18.57
N GLU A 276 27.71 20.56 19.28
CA GLU A 276 26.64 19.60 19.58
C GLU A 276 25.97 19.07 18.31
N ARG A 277 25.63 19.94 17.36
CA ARG A 277 25.09 19.54 16.06
C ARG A 277 26.08 18.70 15.26
N ASP A 278 27.34 19.12 15.21
CA ASP A 278 28.45 18.42 14.58
C ASP A 278 28.63 17.00 15.16
N LEU A 279 28.45 16.82 16.47
CA LEU A 279 28.50 15.52 17.15
C LEU A 279 27.26 14.68 16.83
N PHE A 280 26.06 15.24 16.95
CA PHE A 280 24.80 14.57 16.64
C PHE A 280 24.75 14.09 15.17
N GLU A 281 25.21 14.91 14.23
CA GLU A 281 25.28 14.53 12.81
C GLU A 281 26.28 13.38 12.57
N ARG A 282 27.39 13.30 13.32
CA ARG A 282 28.34 12.17 13.29
C ARG A 282 27.74 10.90 13.89
N GLU A 283 27.11 11.00 15.07
CA GLU A 283 26.47 9.85 15.73
C GLU A 283 25.34 9.26 14.88
N LEU A 284 24.52 10.12 14.25
CA LEU A 284 23.46 9.69 13.32
C LEU A 284 24.03 9.02 12.07
N GLN A 285 25.12 9.54 11.50
CA GLN A 285 25.83 8.92 10.36
C GLN A 285 26.44 7.57 10.74
N GLU A 286 27.04 7.45 11.93
CA GLU A 286 27.58 6.18 12.43
C GLU A 286 26.49 5.15 12.71
N SER A 287 25.40 5.54 13.37
CA SER A 287 24.23 4.69 13.62
C SER A 287 23.64 4.17 12.30
N ARG A 288 23.46 5.06 11.32
CA ARG A 288 23.06 4.70 9.96
C ARG A 288 24.04 3.71 9.32
N ARG A 289 25.35 3.96 9.38
CA ARG A 289 26.38 3.06 8.81
C ARG A 289 26.30 1.66 9.41
N ARG A 290 26.21 1.55 10.74
CA ARG A 290 26.10 0.28 11.47
C ARG A 290 24.83 -0.48 11.03
N LEU A 291 23.67 0.20 11.00
CA LEU A 291 22.40 -0.41 10.56
C LEU A 291 22.42 -0.85 9.10
N GLN A 292 23.05 -0.08 8.20
CA GLN A 292 23.25 -0.49 6.80
C GLN A 292 24.11 -1.76 6.70
N GLN A 293 25.24 -1.81 7.39
CA GLN A 293 26.14 -2.97 7.43
C GLN A 293 25.45 -4.22 8.00
N GLU A 294 24.63 -4.09 9.04
CA GLU A 294 23.83 -5.21 9.54
C GLU A 294 22.79 -5.70 8.52
N CYS A 295 22.11 -4.79 7.81
CA CYS A 295 21.14 -5.14 6.77
C CYS A 295 21.82 -5.84 5.58
N GLU A 296 22.96 -5.34 5.14
CA GLU A 296 23.79 -5.97 4.10
C GLU A 296 24.27 -7.37 4.52
N HIS A 297 24.71 -7.53 5.78
CA HIS A 297 25.12 -8.82 6.32
C HIS A 297 23.95 -9.82 6.44
N ARG A 298 22.78 -9.39 6.97
CA ARG A 298 21.57 -10.21 7.02
C ARG A 298 21.15 -10.69 5.62
N VAL A 299 21.20 -9.81 4.63
CA VAL A 299 20.88 -10.13 3.23
C VAL A 299 21.93 -11.05 2.60
N ALA A 300 23.21 -10.93 2.95
CA ALA A 300 24.25 -11.87 2.52
C ALA A 300 24.03 -13.28 3.08
N LEU A 301 23.76 -13.40 4.38
CA LEU A 301 23.49 -14.69 5.03
C LEU A 301 22.28 -15.42 4.43
N GLU A 302 21.17 -14.72 4.19
CA GLU A 302 19.99 -15.36 3.56
C GLU A 302 20.22 -15.69 2.07
N ARG A 303 21.05 -14.92 1.34
CA ARG A 303 21.48 -15.31 -0.03
C ARG A 303 22.31 -16.59 -0.02
N ASP A 304 23.27 -16.71 0.90
CA ASP A 304 24.11 -17.91 1.02
C ASP A 304 23.30 -19.13 1.48
N ARG A 305 22.31 -18.91 2.37
CA ARG A 305 21.33 -19.94 2.75
C ARG A 305 20.49 -20.40 1.56
N VAL A 306 19.94 -19.48 0.76
CA VAL A 306 19.16 -19.83 -0.44
C VAL A 306 20.03 -20.63 -1.42
N ARG A 307 21.26 -20.17 -1.68
CA ARG A 307 22.23 -20.87 -2.53
C ARG A 307 22.45 -22.32 -2.10
N LEU A 308 22.70 -22.56 -0.80
CA LEU A 308 22.87 -23.91 -0.25
C LEU A 308 21.60 -24.76 -0.41
N MET A 309 20.41 -24.20 -0.16
CA MET A 309 19.14 -24.91 -0.38
C MET A 309 18.89 -25.22 -1.87
N GLU A 310 19.37 -24.40 -2.80
CA GLU A 310 19.30 -24.64 -4.25
C GLU A 310 20.30 -25.72 -4.70
N GLU A 311 21.51 -25.74 -4.14
CA GLU A 311 22.51 -26.81 -4.32
C GLU A 311 22.01 -28.16 -3.78
N GLU A 312 21.39 -28.19 -2.60
CA GLU A 312 20.75 -29.41 -2.07
C GLU A 312 19.53 -29.84 -2.90
N ARG A 313 18.67 -28.89 -3.31
CA ARG A 313 17.51 -29.18 -4.17
C ARG A 313 17.94 -29.76 -5.52
N THR A 314 18.96 -29.22 -6.16
CA THR A 314 19.46 -29.75 -7.45
C THR A 314 20.09 -31.12 -7.30
N ARG A 315 20.86 -31.36 -6.22
CA ARG A 315 21.37 -32.69 -5.85
C ARG A 315 20.25 -33.72 -5.64
N LEU A 316 19.19 -33.36 -4.91
CA LEU A 316 18.04 -34.25 -4.67
C LEU A 316 17.25 -34.53 -5.96
N LEU A 317 17.04 -33.52 -6.80
CA LEU A 317 16.40 -33.71 -8.11
C LEU A 317 17.21 -34.65 -9.02
N GLN A 318 18.54 -34.56 -9.02
CA GLN A 318 19.40 -35.51 -9.74
C GLN A 318 19.26 -36.94 -9.20
N GLN A 319 19.23 -37.11 -7.86
CA GLN A 319 19.04 -38.43 -7.25
C GLN A 319 17.67 -39.05 -7.59
N ILE A 320 16.61 -38.23 -7.69
CA ILE A 320 15.29 -38.67 -8.14
C ILE A 320 15.35 -39.07 -9.62
N ALA A 321 15.94 -38.27 -10.49
CA ALA A 321 16.07 -38.57 -11.92
C ALA A 321 16.90 -39.85 -12.18
N ASP A 322 18.01 -40.04 -11.46
CA ASP A 322 18.81 -41.27 -11.49
C ASP A 322 18.00 -42.48 -11.01
N GLY A 323 17.21 -42.32 -9.94
CA GLY A 323 16.35 -43.36 -9.38
C GLY A 323 15.22 -43.76 -10.35
N GLU A 324 14.53 -42.78 -10.93
CA GLU A 324 13.54 -42.99 -11.99
C GLU A 324 14.13 -43.69 -13.21
N SER A 325 15.35 -43.31 -13.63
CA SER A 325 16.04 -43.93 -14.76
C SER A 325 16.31 -45.41 -14.50
N ARG A 326 16.81 -45.75 -13.31
CA ARG A 326 17.00 -47.14 -12.86
C ARG A 326 15.69 -47.91 -12.76
N TYR A 327 14.62 -47.29 -12.24
CA TYR A 327 13.30 -47.91 -12.17
C TYR A 327 12.74 -48.21 -13.57
N LYS A 328 12.76 -47.23 -14.48
CA LYS A 328 12.33 -47.38 -15.88
C LYS A 328 13.17 -48.40 -16.66
N GLN A 329 14.41 -48.66 -16.24
CA GLN A 329 15.24 -49.72 -16.79
C GLN A 329 14.83 -51.09 -16.24
N LEU A 330 14.67 -51.22 -14.91
CA LEU A 330 14.22 -52.45 -14.26
C LEU A 330 12.80 -52.87 -14.69
N GLU A 331 11.92 -51.91 -14.95
CA GLU A 331 10.56 -52.13 -15.46
C GLU A 331 10.58 -52.73 -16.89
N LYS A 332 11.48 -52.26 -17.76
CA LYS A 332 11.71 -52.88 -19.08
C LYS A 332 12.27 -54.29 -18.95
N GLU A 333 13.25 -54.50 -18.07
CA GLU A 333 13.86 -55.82 -17.83
C GLU A 333 12.83 -56.82 -17.27
N PHE A 334 11.96 -56.37 -16.36
CA PHE A 334 10.87 -57.18 -15.84
C PHE A 334 9.80 -57.51 -16.91
N GLN A 335 9.45 -56.53 -17.76
CA GLN A 335 8.53 -56.76 -18.87
C GLN A 335 9.12 -57.75 -19.89
N GLN A 336 10.40 -57.62 -20.25
CA GLN A 336 11.11 -58.59 -21.10
C GLN A 336 11.15 -59.97 -20.46
N TYR A 337 11.44 -60.07 -19.15
CA TYR A 337 11.41 -61.33 -18.42
C TYR A 337 10.02 -61.98 -18.45
N ARG A 338 8.95 -61.20 -18.28
CA ARG A 338 7.55 -61.64 -18.35
C ARG A 338 7.18 -62.16 -19.74
N GLU A 339 7.61 -61.46 -20.79
CA GLU A 339 7.44 -61.89 -22.18
C GLU A 339 8.20 -63.20 -22.46
N GLN A 340 9.43 -63.33 -21.96
CA GLN A 340 10.19 -64.58 -22.02
C GLN A 340 9.48 -65.73 -21.27
N GLN A 341 8.89 -65.50 -20.09
CA GLN A 341 8.13 -66.53 -19.38
C GLN A 341 6.90 -67.00 -20.18
N ASN A 342 6.16 -66.08 -20.82
CA ASN A 342 5.01 -66.41 -21.67
C ASN A 342 5.39 -67.21 -22.93
N ILE A 343 6.64 -67.08 -23.40
CA ILE A 343 7.14 -67.77 -24.59
C ILE A 343 7.60 -69.21 -24.28
N LYS A 344 7.94 -69.52 -23.01
CA LYS A 344 8.47 -70.83 -22.59
C LYS A 344 7.61 -72.01 -23.07
N PRO A 345 8.23 -73.15 -23.44
CA PRO A 345 7.50 -74.36 -23.79
C PRO A 345 6.62 -74.85 -22.63
N GLU A 346 7.05 -74.65 -21.39
CA GLU A 346 6.30 -74.99 -20.17
C GLU A 346 4.88 -74.35 -20.15
N PHE A 347 4.78 -73.05 -20.49
CA PHE A 347 3.50 -72.34 -20.52
C PHE A 347 2.63 -72.73 -21.73
N ARG A 348 3.27 -72.97 -22.88
CA ARG A 348 2.59 -73.46 -24.10
C ARG A 348 2.03 -74.86 -23.89
N LEU A 349 2.83 -75.78 -23.36
CA LEU A 349 2.44 -77.14 -23.00
C LEU A 349 1.38 -77.15 -21.91
N GLN A 350 1.41 -76.26 -20.92
CA GLN A 350 0.31 -76.15 -19.94
C GLN A 350 -1.00 -75.72 -20.60
N THR A 351 -0.94 -74.82 -21.58
CA THR A 351 -2.12 -74.39 -22.35
C THR A 351 -2.65 -75.53 -23.23
N GLU A 352 -1.76 -76.25 -23.91
CA GLU A 352 -2.05 -77.42 -24.73
C GLU A 352 -2.62 -78.58 -23.89
N VAL A 353 -2.04 -78.87 -22.72
CA VAL A 353 -2.55 -79.85 -21.74
C VAL A 353 -3.93 -79.45 -21.23
N ASN A 354 -4.21 -78.17 -21.01
CA ASN A 354 -5.56 -77.70 -20.63
C ASN A 354 -6.57 -77.96 -21.77
N ILE A 355 -6.21 -77.68 -23.02
CA ILE A 355 -7.05 -77.94 -24.20
C ILE A 355 -7.30 -79.45 -24.36
N LEU A 356 -6.22 -80.25 -24.40
CA LEU A 356 -6.29 -81.72 -24.51
C LEU A 356 -7.06 -82.36 -23.35
N SER A 357 -7.03 -81.76 -22.15
CA SER A 357 -7.83 -82.23 -21.01
C SER A 357 -9.32 -81.95 -21.18
N LEU A 358 -9.70 -80.81 -21.77
CA LEU A 358 -11.10 -80.50 -22.11
C LEU A 358 -11.59 -81.43 -23.25
N GLU A 359 -10.80 -81.59 -24.30
CA GLU A 359 -11.08 -82.51 -25.40
C GLU A 359 -11.21 -83.97 -24.91
N LYS A 360 -10.32 -84.42 -24.02
CA LYS A 360 -10.42 -85.72 -23.36
C LYS A 360 -11.74 -85.86 -22.61
N VAL A 361 -12.13 -84.90 -21.77
CA VAL A 361 -13.39 -84.96 -21.01
C VAL A 361 -14.61 -84.97 -21.94
N GLU A 362 -14.56 -84.27 -23.08
CA GLU A 362 -15.59 -84.40 -24.11
C GLU A 362 -15.61 -85.78 -24.77
N LEU A 363 -14.45 -86.33 -25.13
CA LEU A 363 -14.33 -87.65 -25.74
C LEU A 363 -14.77 -88.76 -24.78
N GLU A 364 -14.48 -88.64 -23.48
CA GLU A 364 -14.96 -89.55 -22.43
C GLU A 364 -16.50 -89.47 -22.31
N ARG A 365 -17.10 -88.27 -22.33
CA ARG A 365 -18.56 -88.10 -22.37
C ARG A 365 -19.19 -88.69 -23.63
N LYS A 366 -18.59 -88.45 -24.80
CA LYS A 366 -19.00 -89.01 -26.10
C LYS A 366 -18.93 -90.54 -26.06
N LEU A 367 -17.82 -91.11 -25.59
CA LEU A 367 -17.62 -92.56 -25.42
C LEU A 367 -18.60 -93.20 -24.42
N GLU A 368 -18.85 -92.56 -23.28
CA GLU A 368 -19.79 -93.08 -22.28
C GLU A 368 -21.22 -93.07 -22.82
N SER A 369 -21.63 -92.00 -23.51
CA SER A 369 -22.92 -91.91 -24.20
C SER A 369 -23.08 -92.97 -25.29
N THR A 370 -22.05 -93.18 -26.13
CA THR A 370 -22.01 -94.24 -27.13
C THR A 370 -22.05 -95.63 -26.51
N THR A 371 -21.34 -95.87 -25.40
CA THR A 371 -21.37 -97.15 -24.67
C THR A 371 -22.73 -97.42 -24.03
N LYS A 372 -23.36 -96.41 -23.41
CA LYS A 372 -24.73 -96.50 -22.87
C LYS A 372 -25.73 -96.83 -23.98
N SER A 373 -25.64 -96.16 -25.13
CA SER A 373 -26.48 -96.42 -26.31
C SER A 373 -26.24 -97.82 -26.89
N LYS A 374 -24.98 -98.26 -27.04
CA LYS A 374 -24.61 -99.61 -27.50
C LYS A 374 -25.13 -100.69 -26.56
N LEU A 375 -25.08 -100.47 -25.24
CA LEU A 375 -25.66 -101.37 -24.24
C LEU A 375 -27.19 -101.43 -24.36
N HIS A 376 -27.86 -100.28 -24.51
CA HIS A 376 -29.30 -100.22 -24.74
C HIS A 376 -29.71 -101.00 -26.01
N TYR A 377 -29.06 -100.76 -27.15
CA TYR A 377 -29.34 -101.51 -28.38
C TYR A 377 -29.05 -103.01 -28.24
N LYS A 378 -27.98 -103.42 -27.54
CA LYS A 378 -27.72 -104.84 -27.23
C LYS A 378 -28.84 -105.44 -26.37
N GLN A 379 -29.37 -104.70 -25.40
CA GLN A 379 -30.50 -105.16 -24.58
C GLN A 379 -31.80 -105.26 -25.40
N GLN A 380 -32.12 -104.27 -26.24
CA GLN A 380 -33.30 -104.32 -27.10
C GLN A 380 -33.22 -105.45 -28.12
N TRP A 381 -32.06 -105.67 -28.74
CA TRP A 381 -31.83 -106.81 -29.63
C TRP A 381 -31.97 -108.16 -28.89
N GLY A 382 -31.46 -108.26 -27.66
CA GLY A 382 -31.65 -109.43 -26.80
C GLY A 382 -33.11 -109.67 -26.38
N ARG A 383 -33.93 -108.61 -26.27
CA ARG A 383 -35.40 -108.72 -26.07
C ARG A 383 -36.10 -109.17 -27.35
N ALA A 384 -35.75 -108.59 -28.50
CA ALA A 384 -36.30 -108.97 -29.81
C ALA A 384 -36.01 -110.44 -30.14
N LEU A 385 -34.79 -110.93 -29.89
CA LEU A 385 -34.43 -112.34 -30.03
C LEU A 385 -35.27 -113.26 -29.12
N LYS A 386 -35.56 -112.84 -27.88
CA LYS A 386 -36.41 -113.60 -26.96
C LYS A 386 -37.88 -113.64 -27.39
N GLU A 387 -38.43 -112.53 -27.90
CA GLU A 387 -39.79 -112.55 -28.48
C GLU A 387 -39.85 -113.31 -29.79
N LEU A 388 -38.81 -113.28 -30.64
CA LEU A 388 -38.74 -114.09 -31.86
C LEU A 388 -38.71 -115.59 -31.52
N ALA A 389 -37.93 -115.99 -30.50
CA ALA A 389 -37.92 -117.37 -30.00
C ALA A 389 -39.29 -117.78 -29.45
N ARG A 390 -39.95 -116.92 -28.66
CA ARG A 390 -41.34 -117.13 -28.19
C ARG A 390 -42.33 -117.24 -29.36
N PHE A 391 -42.20 -116.41 -30.39
CA PHE A 391 -43.05 -116.48 -31.59
C PHE A 391 -42.88 -117.81 -32.34
N LYS A 392 -41.62 -118.25 -32.52
CA LYS A 392 -41.32 -119.54 -33.14
C LYS A 392 -41.87 -120.71 -32.33
N GLN A 393 -41.74 -120.67 -30.99
CA GLN A 393 -42.32 -121.68 -30.10
C GLN A 393 -43.86 -121.69 -30.21
N ARG A 394 -44.53 -120.53 -30.13
CA ARG A 394 -46.00 -120.44 -30.31
C ARG A 394 -46.45 -121.02 -31.65
N GLU A 395 -45.72 -120.82 -32.75
CA GLU A 395 -46.07 -121.45 -34.03
C GLU A 395 -45.80 -122.97 -34.06
N GLN A 396 -44.79 -123.49 -33.36
CA GLN A 396 -44.61 -124.94 -33.18
C GLN A 396 -45.73 -125.55 -32.33
N GLU A 397 -46.18 -124.87 -31.29
CA GLU A 397 -47.34 -125.24 -30.47
C GLU A 397 -48.64 -125.20 -31.28
N ASN A 398 -48.86 -124.15 -32.07
CA ASN A 398 -49.98 -124.04 -33.02
C ASN A 398 -49.93 -125.17 -34.07
N ALA A 399 -48.76 -125.49 -34.62
CA ALA A 399 -48.60 -126.59 -35.58
C ALA A 399 -48.93 -127.95 -34.95
N MET A 400 -48.50 -128.22 -33.72
CA MET A 400 -48.89 -129.42 -32.98
C MET A 400 -50.40 -129.46 -32.70
N MET A 401 -51.04 -128.33 -32.38
CA MET A 401 -52.50 -128.27 -32.22
C MET A 401 -53.25 -128.53 -33.54
N ARG A 402 -52.77 -127.98 -34.67
CA ARG A 402 -53.32 -128.27 -36.01
C ARG A 402 -53.22 -129.77 -36.32
N LEU A 403 -52.06 -130.38 -36.09
CA LEU A 403 -51.83 -131.82 -36.32
C LEU A 403 -52.73 -132.70 -35.44
N LYS A 404 -52.81 -132.38 -34.13
CA LYS A 404 -53.64 -133.12 -33.17
C LYS A 404 -55.14 -133.01 -33.50
N LYS A 405 -55.59 -131.86 -34.04
CA LYS A 405 -56.96 -131.71 -34.55
C LYS A 405 -57.22 -132.58 -35.77
N GLN A 406 -56.30 -132.62 -36.73
CA GLN A 406 -56.41 -133.51 -37.91
C GLN A 406 -56.42 -135.00 -37.52
N GLN A 407 -55.69 -135.40 -36.47
CA GLN A 407 -55.74 -136.76 -35.94
C GLN A 407 -57.12 -137.09 -35.34
N ALA A 408 -57.70 -136.18 -34.54
CA ALA A 408 -59.05 -136.35 -34.00
C ALA A 408 -60.14 -136.37 -35.08
N GLU A 409 -59.99 -135.56 -36.14
CA GLU A 409 -60.90 -135.58 -37.31
C GLU A 409 -60.82 -136.90 -38.09
N LEU A 410 -59.62 -137.49 -38.21
CA LEU A 410 -59.43 -138.84 -38.78
C LEU A 410 -60.00 -139.96 -37.90
N GLU A 411 -59.91 -139.85 -36.58
CA GLU A 411 -60.47 -140.83 -35.65
C GLU A 411 -62.01 -140.78 -35.64
N ALA A 412 -62.59 -139.58 -35.70
CA ALA A 412 -64.05 -139.40 -35.85
C ALA A 412 -64.57 -140.01 -37.16
N LEU A 413 -63.85 -139.84 -38.28
CA LEU A 413 -64.21 -140.46 -39.56
C LEU A 413 -64.17 -142.00 -39.50
N LYS A 414 -63.15 -142.59 -38.87
CA LYS A 414 -63.05 -144.04 -38.67
C LYS A 414 -64.18 -144.60 -37.83
N LEU A 415 -64.54 -143.92 -36.74
CA LEU A 415 -65.68 -144.29 -35.90
C LEU A 415 -67.00 -144.21 -36.66
N HIS A 416 -67.19 -143.18 -37.50
CA HIS A 416 -68.39 -143.03 -38.30
C HIS A 416 -68.54 -144.17 -39.33
N SER A 417 -67.46 -144.55 -40.04
CA SER A 417 -67.51 -145.67 -40.99
C SER A 417 -67.84 -147.00 -40.31
N LEU A 418 -67.28 -147.25 -39.12
CA LEU A 418 -67.54 -148.48 -38.36
C LEU A 418 -69.01 -148.57 -37.91
N ALA A 419 -69.61 -147.44 -37.52
CA ALA A 419 -71.02 -147.37 -37.16
C ALA A 419 -71.95 -147.66 -38.35
N THR A 420 -71.65 -147.11 -39.54
CA THR A 420 -72.44 -147.38 -40.75
C THR A 420 -72.34 -148.83 -41.24
N GLU A 421 -71.21 -149.49 -41.01
CA GLU A 421 -71.02 -150.91 -41.32
C GLU A 421 -71.87 -151.80 -40.40
N GLN A 422 -71.99 -151.45 -39.11
CA GLN A 422 -72.85 -152.15 -38.16
C GLN A 422 -74.35 -151.93 -38.41
N GLU A 423 -74.80 -150.73 -38.79
CA GLU A 423 -76.21 -150.51 -39.15
C GLU A 423 -76.63 -151.35 -40.37
N GLN A 424 -75.75 -151.51 -41.36
CA GLN A 424 -76.02 -152.36 -42.53
C GLN A 424 -76.13 -153.83 -42.17
N ALA A 425 -75.25 -154.34 -41.29
CA ALA A 425 -75.36 -155.71 -40.76
C ALA A 425 -76.69 -155.95 -40.04
N VAL A 426 -77.07 -155.05 -39.12
CA VAL A 426 -78.34 -155.15 -38.36
C VAL A 426 -79.59 -155.06 -39.26
N GLN A 427 -79.49 -154.45 -40.44
CA GLN A 427 -80.58 -154.41 -41.43
C GLN A 427 -80.59 -155.61 -42.40
N GLN A 428 -79.52 -156.40 -42.44
CA GLN A 428 -79.47 -157.69 -43.13
C GLN A 428 -80.17 -158.75 -42.27
N ASP A 429 -79.73 -158.95 -41.02
CA ASP A 429 -80.29 -159.89 -40.03
C ASP A 429 -81.81 -159.76 -39.88
N ARG A 430 -82.32 -158.53 -39.96
CA ARG A 430 -83.74 -158.21 -39.78
C ARG A 430 -84.65 -158.79 -40.87
N LYS A 431 -84.14 -159.03 -42.07
CA LYS A 431 -84.91 -159.60 -43.19
C LYS A 431 -84.99 -161.12 -43.09
N GLU A 432 -83.87 -161.76 -42.74
CA GLU A 432 -83.79 -163.22 -42.58
C GLU A 432 -84.76 -163.72 -41.50
N LEU A 433 -85.03 -162.92 -40.46
CA LEU A 433 -86.03 -163.19 -39.43
C LEU A 433 -87.50 -163.08 -39.90
N GLU A 434 -87.80 -162.34 -40.98
CA GLU A 434 -89.16 -162.27 -41.53
C GLU A 434 -89.49 -163.45 -42.45
N ASP A 435 -88.51 -163.93 -43.23
CA ASP A 435 -88.69 -165.10 -44.11
C ASP A 435 -88.96 -166.39 -43.29
N ILE A 436 -88.18 -166.63 -42.23
CA ILE A 436 -88.35 -167.77 -41.30
C ILE A 436 -89.77 -167.79 -40.68
N ARG A 437 -90.38 -166.63 -40.49
CA ARG A 437 -91.73 -166.51 -39.91
C ARG A 437 -92.85 -166.92 -40.88
N ASN A 438 -92.63 -166.79 -42.19
CA ASN A 438 -93.62 -167.10 -43.21
C ASN A 438 -93.73 -168.61 -43.48
N ASP A 439 -92.60 -169.32 -43.50
CA ASP A 439 -92.58 -170.77 -43.72
C ASP A 439 -93.25 -171.56 -42.58
N LEU A 440 -93.07 -171.09 -41.33
CA LEU A 440 -93.63 -171.73 -40.13
C LEU A 440 -95.18 -171.78 -40.13
N ASN A 441 -95.84 -170.89 -40.86
CA ASN A 441 -97.31 -170.84 -40.95
C ASN A 441 -97.91 -171.70 -42.06
N ARG A 442 -97.12 -172.26 -43.00
CA ARG A 442 -97.63 -173.17 -44.04
C ARG A 442 -97.72 -174.63 -43.58
N LEU A 443 -96.87 -175.04 -42.64
CA LEU A 443 -96.75 -176.45 -42.19
C LEU A 443 -97.76 -176.82 -41.08
N LYS A 444 -99.03 -176.50 -41.28
CA LYS A 444 -100.13 -176.88 -40.35
C LYS A 444 -101.39 -177.45 -41.02
N GLN A 445 -101.32 -177.76 -42.32
CA GLN A 445 -102.45 -178.30 -43.10
C GLN A 445 -102.05 -179.43 -44.07
N GLN A 446 -101.33 -180.46 -43.60
CA GLN A 446 -101.54 -181.82 -44.13
C GLN A 446 -101.07 -182.93 -43.18
N GLU A 447 -102.05 -183.43 -42.41
CA GLU A 447 -102.37 -184.84 -42.22
C GLU A 447 -101.28 -185.91 -42.48
N GLU A 448 -100.80 -186.50 -41.39
CA GLU A 448 -100.95 -187.93 -41.10
C GLU A 448 -100.84 -188.94 -42.28
N ARG A 449 -99.69 -189.64 -42.43
CA ARG A 449 -99.53 -191.02 -41.92
C ARG A 449 -98.22 -191.73 -42.34
N LEU A 450 -97.77 -192.60 -41.43
CA LEU A 450 -96.84 -193.75 -41.61
C LEU A 450 -95.36 -193.44 -41.94
N GLY A 451 -94.49 -194.38 -41.52
CA GLY A 451 -93.07 -194.48 -41.92
C GLY A 451 -92.87 -195.46 -43.10
N PRO A 452 -91.72 -196.13 -43.28
CA PRO A 452 -90.62 -196.33 -42.31
C PRO A 452 -89.17 -196.08 -42.82
N SER A 453 -88.22 -196.14 -41.88
CA SER A 453 -86.82 -196.59 -42.03
C SER A 453 -85.80 -195.90 -42.99
N SER A 454 -84.62 -195.61 -42.41
CA SER A 454 -83.26 -195.82 -42.95
C SER A 454 -82.45 -194.69 -43.66
N SER A 455 -81.17 -194.60 -43.23
CA SER A 455 -79.92 -194.30 -43.98
C SER A 455 -79.57 -192.94 -44.63
N ARG A 456 -78.37 -192.45 -44.25
CA ARG A 456 -77.21 -191.91 -45.05
C ARG A 456 -77.27 -192.06 -46.60
N PRO A 457 -76.50 -191.27 -47.43
CA PRO A 457 -75.26 -190.52 -47.11
C PRO A 457 -74.96 -189.15 -47.82
N ALA A 458 -73.74 -188.65 -47.54
CA ALA A 458 -72.75 -187.78 -48.24
C ALA A 458 -72.75 -187.76 -49.81
N PRO A 459 -72.01 -186.89 -50.57
CA PRO A 459 -70.63 -186.32 -50.38
C PRO A 459 -70.53 -184.76 -50.46
N ALA A 460 -69.43 -184.03 -50.12
CA ALA A 460 -68.04 -183.94 -50.65
C ALA A 460 -67.95 -183.53 -52.15
N SER A 461 -66.97 -182.76 -52.68
CA SER A 461 -65.64 -182.25 -52.21
C SER A 461 -65.31 -180.89 -52.94
N SER A 462 -64.13 -180.24 -53.05
CA SER A 462 -62.71 -180.39 -52.60
C SER A 462 -61.89 -179.10 -52.94
N ARG A 463 -60.71 -178.90 -52.29
CA ARG A 463 -59.51 -178.12 -52.74
C ARG A 463 -59.60 -176.58 -52.80
N SER A 464 -58.51 -175.81 -52.60
CA SER A 464 -57.04 -176.06 -52.40
C SER A 464 -56.41 -174.87 -51.62
N ASP A 465 -55.65 -175.06 -50.53
CA ASP A 465 -54.16 -175.18 -50.42
C ASP A 465 -53.34 -173.89 -50.73
N PRO A 466 -52.12 -173.62 -50.14
CA PRO A 466 -51.41 -174.32 -49.04
C PRO A 466 -50.58 -173.44 -48.01
N ALA A 467 -50.24 -174.05 -46.85
CA ALA A 467 -48.92 -173.98 -46.12
C ALA A 467 -48.38 -172.64 -45.49
N PRO A 468 -47.30 -172.66 -44.65
CA PRO A 468 -47.03 -173.54 -43.46
C PRO A 468 -46.35 -172.83 -42.24
N SER A 469 -46.01 -173.61 -41.19
CA SER A 469 -45.01 -173.37 -40.11
C SER A 469 -45.36 -172.34 -39.01
N GLN A 470 -45.44 -172.65 -37.71
CA GLN A 470 -44.60 -173.39 -36.73
C GLN A 470 -43.70 -172.50 -35.83
N HIS A 471 -43.97 -172.63 -34.52
CA HIS A 471 -43.15 -172.34 -33.35
C HIS A 471 -41.62 -172.43 -33.50
N ALA A 472 -40.86 -171.56 -32.80
CA ALA A 472 -40.23 -171.92 -31.50
C ALA A 472 -39.37 -170.82 -30.84
N THR A 473 -39.62 -170.60 -29.53
CA THR A 473 -38.70 -170.16 -28.45
C THR A 473 -37.98 -168.79 -28.42
N ARG A 474 -37.95 -168.30 -27.15
CA ARG A 474 -36.91 -167.54 -26.42
C ARG A 474 -36.94 -166.00 -26.44
N SER A 475 -36.54 -165.46 -25.28
CA SER A 475 -36.33 -164.04 -25.07
C SER A 475 -35.04 -163.57 -25.74
N ALA A 476 -35.11 -162.37 -26.28
CA ALA A 476 -34.11 -161.34 -26.08
C ALA A 476 -34.94 -160.08 -25.75
N ASP A 477 -35.22 -159.85 -24.47
CA ASP A 477 -34.36 -159.05 -23.58
C ASP A 477 -34.34 -157.59 -24.05
N GLU A 478 -34.83 -156.62 -23.29
CA GLU A 478 -34.15 -156.03 -22.11
C GLU A 478 -32.77 -155.40 -22.40
N HIS A 479 -32.11 -155.78 -23.50
CA HIS A 479 -30.83 -155.23 -23.93
C HIS A 479 -30.97 -153.81 -24.48
N LEU A 480 -32.07 -153.51 -25.20
CA LEU A 480 -32.37 -152.14 -25.66
C LEU A 480 -32.55 -151.15 -24.51
N SER A 481 -33.12 -151.57 -23.37
CA SER A 481 -33.24 -150.71 -22.19
C SER A 481 -31.87 -150.46 -21.54
N ARG A 482 -31.03 -151.50 -21.40
CA ARG A 482 -29.66 -151.36 -20.88
C ARG A 482 -28.81 -150.42 -21.75
N LEU A 483 -28.96 -150.45 -23.08
CA LEU A 483 -28.24 -149.54 -23.99
C LEU A 483 -28.63 -148.05 -23.82
N TYR A 484 -29.86 -147.75 -23.37
CA TYR A 484 -30.22 -146.37 -22.99
C TYR A 484 -29.61 -145.97 -21.64
N GLU A 485 -29.56 -146.88 -20.66
CA GLU A 485 -28.94 -146.61 -19.35
C GLU A 485 -27.41 -146.50 -19.44
N GLU A 486 -26.74 -147.30 -20.28
CA GLU A 486 -25.30 -147.20 -20.52
C GLU A 486 -24.91 -145.88 -21.19
N ARG A 487 -25.70 -145.40 -22.17
CA ARG A 487 -25.54 -144.05 -22.75
C ARG A 487 -25.60 -142.97 -21.68
N ASP A 488 -26.62 -143.00 -20.83
CA ASP A 488 -26.83 -141.98 -19.80
C ASP A 488 -25.96 -142.18 -18.56
N THR A 489 -25.22 -143.30 -18.48
CA THR A 489 -24.14 -143.51 -17.50
C THR A 489 -22.82 -142.95 -18.05
N LEU A 490 -22.49 -143.19 -19.32
CA LEU A 490 -21.32 -142.60 -19.98
C LEU A 490 -21.38 -141.07 -20.05
N LEU A 491 -22.57 -140.48 -20.26
CA LEU A 491 -22.77 -139.03 -20.17
C LEU A 491 -22.63 -138.46 -18.73
N ARG A 492 -22.54 -139.32 -17.71
CA ARG A 492 -22.31 -138.94 -16.30
C ARG A 492 -20.88 -139.20 -15.79
N THR A 493 -20.00 -139.83 -16.58
CA THR A 493 -18.58 -140.00 -16.20
C THR A 493 -17.69 -138.80 -16.57
N GLY A 494 -18.20 -137.83 -17.33
CA GLY A 494 -17.52 -136.56 -17.61
C GLY A 494 -16.39 -136.61 -18.65
N VAL A 495 -16.22 -137.74 -19.35
CA VAL A 495 -15.12 -137.95 -20.33
C VAL A 495 -15.46 -137.43 -21.74
N TYR A 496 -16.74 -137.20 -22.04
CA TYR A 496 -17.20 -136.57 -23.28
C TYR A 496 -17.98 -135.29 -22.96
N THR A 497 -17.42 -134.14 -23.34
CA THR A 497 -17.99 -132.80 -23.10
C THR A 497 -18.87 -132.34 -24.24
N HIS A 498 -19.89 -131.56 -23.88
CA HIS A 498 -20.71 -130.76 -24.80
C HIS A 498 -20.36 -129.27 -24.70
#